data_AF-A0A0A0F8V2-F1
#
_entry.id   AF-A0A0A0F8V2-F1
#
_cell.length_a   1.000
_cell.length_b   1.000
_cell.length_c   1.000
_cell.angle_alpha   90.00
_cell.angle_beta   90.00
_cell.angle_gamma   90.00
#
_symmetry.space_group_name_H-M   'P 1'
#
loop_
_entity.id
_entity.type
_entity.pdbx_description
1 polymer ?
#
loop_
_entity_poly.entity_id
_entity_poly.type
_entity_poly.pdbx_seq_one_letter_code
_entity_poly.pdbx_strand_id
1 'polypeptide(L)'
;MRATVVGLVTPHLLRVIDLANEAEKGVNVDWHVRDAVSRSMAELADQYNAATLMQALVDGLESAAGNAPRGRTAYARVLQSAATAARGMLRH
;
A
#
# COMPACT_ATOMS: atom_id res chain seq x y z
N MET A 1 5.32 -5.40 -20.41
CA MET A 1 4.80 -4.30 -19.57
C MET A 1 4.28 -4.75 -18.20
N ARG A 2 3.43 -5.79 -18.07
CA ARG A 2 2.92 -6.24 -16.75
C ARG A 2 4.01 -6.61 -15.73
N ALA A 3 5.05 -7.34 -16.13
CA ALA A 3 6.14 -7.71 -15.23
C ALA A 3 6.91 -6.50 -14.67
N THR A 4 7.05 -5.44 -15.46
CA THR A 4 7.70 -4.18 -15.05
C THR A 4 6.86 -3.43 -14.00
N VAL A 5 5.54 -3.40 -14.16
CA VAL A 5 4.63 -2.79 -13.17
C VAL A 5 4.70 -3.53 -11.84
N VAL A 6 4.63 -4.88 -11.87
CA VAL A 6 4.73 -5.69 -10.65
C VAL A 6 6.07 -5.44 -9.96
N GLY A 7 7.20 -5.53 -10.68
CA GLY A 7 8.53 -5.32 -10.11
C GLY A 7 8.72 -3.93 -9.47
N LEU A 8 8.06 -2.90 -10.00
CA LEU A 8 8.12 -1.54 -9.46
C LEU A 8 7.16 -1.33 -8.28
N VAL A 9 5.98 -1.95 -8.28
CA VAL A 9 4.97 -1.76 -7.22
C VAL A 9 5.19 -2.66 -6.01
N THR A 10 5.67 -3.89 -6.23
CA THR A 10 5.83 -4.91 -5.17
C THR A 10 6.66 -4.44 -3.97
N PRO A 11 7.79 -3.73 -4.13
CA PRO A 11 8.55 -3.23 -2.97
C PRO A 11 7.73 -2.30 -2.06
N HIS A 12 6.90 -1.44 -2.64
CA HIS A 12 6.04 -0.53 -1.88
C HIS A 12 4.92 -1.29 -1.16
N LEU A 13 4.32 -2.27 -1.83
CA LEU A 13 3.29 -3.12 -1.23
C LEU A 13 3.84 -3.93 -0.05
N LEU A 14 5.01 -4.54 -0.22
CA LEU A 14 5.66 -5.33 0.85
C LEU A 14 5.97 -4.47 2.08
N ARG A 15 6.44 -3.23 1.88
CA ARG A 15 6.69 -2.29 2.99
C ARG A 15 5.45 -2.03 3.83
N VAL A 16 4.28 -1.88 3.20
CA VAL A 16 3.02 -1.68 3.94
C VAL A 16 2.54 -2.98 4.59
N ILE A 17 2.75 -4.13 3.94
CA ILE A 17 2.48 -5.45 4.52
C ILE A 17 3.28 -5.67 5.81
N ASP A 18 4.56 -5.27 5.84
CA ASP A 18 5.40 -5.38 7.03
C ASP A 18 4.85 -4.52 8.18
N LEU A 19 4.41 -3.30 7.90
CA LEU A 19 3.76 -2.45 8.91
C LEU A 19 2.44 -3.06 9.41
N ALA A 20 1.65 -3.66 8.51
CA ALA A 20 0.44 -4.37 8.88
C ALA A 20 0.74 -5.60 9.75
N ASN A 21 1.86 -6.28 9.52
CA ASN A 21 2.32 -7.37 10.38
C ASN A 21 2.74 -6.89 11.78
N GLU A 22 3.38 -5.73 11.88
CA GLU A 22 3.70 -5.12 13.18
C GLU A 22 2.45 -4.65 13.94
N ALA A 23 1.46 -4.12 13.22
CA ALA A 23 0.17 -3.73 13.82
C ALA A 23 -0.55 -4.90 14.50
N GLU A 24 -0.48 -6.10 13.91
CA GLU A 24 -1.05 -7.32 14.49
C GLU A 24 -0.36 -7.75 15.78
N LYS A 25 0.89 -7.34 15.98
CA LYS A 25 1.63 -7.57 17.24
C LYS A 25 1.32 -6.49 18.29
N GLY A 26 0.40 -5.56 18.00
CA GLY A 26 0.01 -4.46 18.89
C GLY A 26 0.87 -3.20 18.74
N VAL A 27 1.75 -3.13 17.75
CA VAL A 27 2.57 -1.93 17.49
C VAL A 27 1.69 -0.84 16.86
N ASN A 28 1.81 0.39 17.36
CA ASN A 28 1.16 1.53 16.70
C ASN A 28 1.97 1.93 15.45
N VAL A 29 1.38 1.69 14.26
CA VAL A 29 2.02 1.93 12.96
C VAL A 29 1.38 3.07 12.18
N ASP A 30 0.41 3.81 12.73
CA ASP A 30 -0.41 4.76 11.96
C ASP A 30 0.43 5.81 11.23
N TRP A 31 1.42 6.40 11.91
CA TRP A 31 2.33 7.36 11.31
C TRP A 31 3.21 6.71 10.23
N HIS A 32 3.75 5.52 10.51
CA HIS A 32 4.62 4.79 9.60
C HIS A 32 3.90 4.41 8.30
N VAL A 33 2.62 4.02 8.40
CA VAL A 33 1.80 3.67 7.23
C VAL A 33 1.54 4.90 6.38
N ARG A 34 1.20 6.04 6.99
CA ARG A 34 0.99 7.30 6.25
C ARG A 34 2.26 7.77 5.54
N ASP A 35 3.42 7.74 6.22
CA ASP A 35 4.70 8.11 5.62
C ASP A 35 5.09 7.14 4.50
N ALA A 36 4.97 5.82 4.72
CA ALA A 36 5.28 4.82 3.71
C ALA A 36 4.42 4.95 2.45
N VAL A 37 3.12 5.21 2.61
CA VAL A 37 2.20 5.45 1.49
C VAL A 37 2.57 6.74 0.76
N SER A 38 2.79 7.84 1.50
CA SER A 38 3.15 9.13 0.90
C SER A 38 4.42 9.06 0.08
N ARG A 39 5.48 8.43 0.62
CA ARG A 39 6.75 8.25 -0.08
C ARG A 39 6.60 7.34 -1.29
N SER A 40 5.86 6.24 -1.15
CA SER A 40 5.64 5.32 -2.27
C SER A 40 4.88 6.00 -3.42
N MET A 41 3.85 6.80 -3.11
CA MET A 41 3.12 7.54 -4.13
C MET A 41 4.02 8.58 -4.82
N ALA A 42 4.89 9.28 -4.09
CA ALA A 42 5.86 10.22 -4.67
C ALA A 42 6.90 9.50 -5.56
N GLU A 43 7.50 8.41 -5.07
CA GLU A 43 8.49 7.60 -5.79
C GLU A 43 7.90 7.02 -7.10
N LEU A 44 6.63 6.62 -7.07
CA LEU A 44 5.91 6.13 -8.26
C LEU A 44 5.48 7.27 -9.19
N ALA A 45 5.19 8.45 -8.66
CA ALA A 45 4.83 9.64 -9.45
C ALA A 45 5.98 10.13 -10.33
N ASP A 46 7.23 9.91 -9.91
CA ASP A 46 8.43 10.28 -10.67
C ASP A 46 8.74 9.31 -11.83
N GLN A 47 8.00 8.21 -11.97
CA GLN A 47 8.19 7.24 -13.05
C GLN A 47 7.46 7.64 -14.34
N TYR A 48 7.99 7.22 -15.49
CA TYR A 48 7.41 7.52 -16.81
C TYR A 48 5.97 6.98 -16.98
N ASN A 49 5.57 5.97 -16.21
CA ASN A 49 4.25 5.35 -16.20
C ASN A 49 3.50 5.56 -14.87
N ALA A 50 3.74 6.70 -14.21
CA ALA A 50 3.23 7.10 -12.90
C ALA A 50 1.76 6.71 -12.64
N ALA A 51 0.84 7.16 -13.50
CA ALA A 51 -0.59 6.90 -13.31
C ALA A 51 -0.92 5.40 -13.21
N THR A 52 -0.29 4.58 -14.05
CA THR A 52 -0.49 3.11 -14.03
C THR A 52 0.12 2.49 -12.78
N LEU A 53 1.30 2.94 -12.35
CA LEU A 53 1.96 2.38 -11.17
C LEU A 53 1.23 2.75 -9.87
N MET A 54 0.82 4.00 -9.73
CA MET A 54 0.08 4.48 -8.56
C MET A 54 -1.28 3.78 -8.44
N GLN A 55 -2.00 3.60 -9.57
CA GLN A 55 -3.24 2.81 -9.57
C GLN A 55 -2.98 1.35 -9.17
N ALA A 56 -1.92 0.74 -9.72
CA ALA A 56 -1.57 -0.64 -9.38
C ALA A 56 -1.18 -0.81 -7.90
N LEU A 57 -0.59 0.21 -7.25
CA LEU A 57 -0.34 0.19 -5.81
C LEU A 57 -1.64 0.21 -5.01
N VAL A 58 -2.60 1.07 -5.38
CA VAL A 58 -3.94 1.11 -4.76
C VAL A 58 -4.63 -0.23 -4.89
N ASP A 59 -4.70 -0.79 -6.11
CA ASP A 59 -5.35 -2.07 -6.39
C ASP A 59 -4.67 -3.21 -5.59
N GLY A 60 -3.34 -3.19 -5.48
CA GLY A 60 -2.56 -4.15 -4.71
C GLY A 60 -2.89 -4.11 -3.21
N LEU A 61 -3.00 -2.91 -2.63
CA LEU A 61 -3.36 -2.73 -1.22
C LEU A 61 -4.79 -3.20 -0.93
N GLU A 62 -5.74 -2.90 -1.80
CA GLU A 62 -7.13 -3.36 -1.67
C GLU A 62 -7.25 -4.87 -1.81
N SER A 63 -6.56 -5.44 -2.80
CA SER A 63 -6.54 -6.88 -2.98
C SER A 63 -5.94 -7.58 -1.76
N ALA A 64 -4.85 -7.03 -1.20
CA ALA A 64 -4.22 -7.58 0.00
C ALA A 64 -5.13 -7.45 1.23
N ALA A 65 -5.88 -6.36 1.37
CA ALA A 65 -6.86 -6.18 2.43
C ALA A 65 -8.04 -7.16 2.31
N GLY A 66 -8.58 -7.33 1.09
CA GLY A 66 -9.69 -8.23 0.80
C GLY A 66 -9.34 -9.72 0.95
N ASN A 67 -8.08 -10.08 0.72
CA ASN A 67 -7.55 -11.45 0.89
C ASN A 67 -6.94 -11.69 2.27
N ALA A 68 -7.01 -10.73 3.21
CA ALA A 68 -6.48 -10.91 4.54
C ALA A 68 -7.17 -12.06 5.28
N PRO A 69 -6.43 -12.91 6.03
CA PRO A 69 -7.05 -13.97 6.84
C PRO A 69 -8.04 -13.38 7.86
N ARG A 70 -9.21 -14.02 8.02
CA ARG A 70 -10.32 -13.51 8.86
C ARG A 70 -9.96 -13.19 10.32
N GLY A 71 -8.91 -13.81 10.87
CA GLY A 71 -8.43 -13.53 12.23
C GLY A 71 -7.54 -12.29 12.36
N ARG A 72 -7.06 -11.73 11.24
CA ARG A 72 -6.06 -10.65 11.20
C ARG A 72 -6.70 -9.29 10.97
N THR A 73 -7.49 -8.86 11.95
CA THR A 73 -8.34 -7.66 11.80
C THR A 73 -7.55 -6.35 11.79
N ALA A 74 -6.44 -6.25 12.54
CA ALA A 74 -5.60 -5.06 12.54
C ALA A 74 -4.81 -4.95 11.23
N TYR A 75 -4.31 -6.08 10.73
CA TYR A 75 -3.64 -6.20 9.42
C TYR A 75 -4.54 -5.70 8.30
N ALA A 76 -5.75 -6.26 8.19
CA ALA A 76 -6.71 -5.88 7.16
C ALA A 76 -7.07 -4.39 7.25
N ARG A 77 -7.24 -3.87 8.46
CA ARG A 77 -7.55 -2.45 8.70
C ARG A 77 -6.39 -1.54 8.26
N VAL A 78 -5.15 -1.90 8.55
CA VAL A 78 -3.97 -1.14 8.12
C VAL A 78 -3.88 -1.08 6.60
N LEU A 79 -4.02 -2.23 5.93
CA LEU A 79 -3.98 -2.29 4.47
C LEU A 79 -5.12 -1.46 3.83
N GLN A 80 -6.33 -1.54 4.37
CA GLN A 80 -7.47 -0.76 3.88
C GLN A 80 -7.27 0.75 4.11
N SER A 81 -6.68 1.13 5.25
CA SER A 81 -6.34 2.53 5.55
C SER A 81 -5.29 3.05 4.57
N ALA A 82 -4.25 2.27 4.32
CA ALA A 82 -3.22 2.58 3.33
C ALA A 82 -3.82 2.76 1.91
N ALA A 83 -4.69 1.84 1.48
CA ALA A 83 -5.37 1.93 0.19
C ALA A 83 -6.21 3.21 0.09
N THR A 84 -6.92 3.57 1.17
CA THR A 84 -7.76 4.77 1.23
C THR A 84 -6.92 6.05 1.13
N ALA A 85 -5.78 6.10 1.83
CA ALA A 85 -4.84 7.21 1.77
C ALA A 85 -4.24 7.37 0.35
N ALA A 86 -3.75 6.28 -0.23
CA ALA A 86 -3.18 6.26 -1.58
C ALA A 86 -4.23 6.69 -2.63
N ARG A 87 -5.47 6.20 -2.53
CA ARG A 87 -6.57 6.64 -3.40
C ARG A 87 -6.91 8.12 -3.21
N GLY A 88 -6.80 8.66 -2.00
CA GLY A 88 -6.95 10.09 -1.75
C GLY A 88 -5.97 10.90 -2.61
N MET A 89 -4.71 10.46 -2.68
CA MET A 89 -3.65 11.12 -3.44
C MET A 89 -3.82 11.02 -4.96
N LEU A 90 -4.52 10.00 -5.49
CA LEU A 90 -4.84 9.92 -6.93
C LEU A 90 -5.86 10.97 -7.41
N ARG A 91 -6.65 11.51 -6.48
CA ARG A 91 -7.75 12.44 -6.81
C ARG A 91 -7.35 13.92 -6.70
N HIS A 92 -6.12 14.20 -6.27
CA HIS A 92 -5.55 15.53 -6.10
C HIS A 92 -4.39 15.73 -7.06
#